data_AF-A0A520Y8W1-F1
#
_entry.id   AF-A0A520Y8W1-F1
#
_cell.length_a   1.000
_cell.length_b   1.000
_cell.length_c   1.000
_cell.angle_alpha   90.00
_cell.angle_beta   90.00
_cell.angle_gamma   90.00
#
_symmetry.space_group_name_H-M   'P 1'
#
loop_
_entity.id
_entity.type
_entity.pdbx_description
1 polymer ?
#
loop_
_entity_poly.entity_id
_entity_poly.type
_entity_poly.pdbx_seq_one_letter_code
_entity_poly.pdbx_strand_id
1 'polypeptide(L)'
;CAGWVSAAAASAVRACHYQSAFNHPFAGGEIIRRHGNPDRNIHALQLEVDRSLYMDRHMRDAGPGWRRTQMLYGAVADALLAEWNRRGLRAAE
;
A
#
# COMPACT_ATOMS: atom_id res chain seq x y z
N CYS A 1 -10.81 -3.71 0.16
CA CYS A 1 -10.08 -5.00 0.13
C CYS A 1 -10.37 -5.80 1.40
N ALA A 2 -9.93 -7.05 1.48
CA ALA A 2 -9.98 -7.81 2.74
C ALA A 2 -9.06 -7.18 3.80
N GLY A 3 -9.41 -7.29 5.08
CA GLY A 3 -8.69 -6.63 6.17
C GLY A 3 -7.20 -7.00 6.26
N TRP A 4 -6.84 -8.22 5.83
CA TRP A 4 -5.45 -8.67 5.80
C TRP A 4 -4.58 -7.88 4.82
N VAL A 5 -5.15 -7.43 3.69
CA VAL A 5 -4.43 -6.64 2.67
C VAL A 5 -4.00 -5.32 3.28
N SER A 6 -4.95 -4.62 3.91
CA SER A 6 -4.69 -3.35 4.60
C SER A 6 -3.72 -3.52 5.77
N ALA A 7 -3.84 -4.61 6.54
CA ALA A 7 -2.95 -4.88 7.67
C ALA A 7 -1.49 -5.16 7.24
N ALA A 8 -1.29 -5.96 6.19
CA ALA A 8 0.03 -6.25 5.65
C ALA A 8 0.71 -4.98 5.12
N ALA A 9 -0.01 -4.18 4.34
CA ALA A 9 0.49 -2.91 3.83
C ALA A 9 0.86 -1.96 4.99
N ALA A 10 -0.01 -1.79 5.97
CA ALA A 10 0.27 -0.90 7.11
C ALA A 10 1.45 -1.37 7.97
N SER A 11 1.66 -2.68 8.09
CA SER A 11 2.84 -3.22 8.77
C SER A 11 4.14 -2.89 8.02
N ALA A 12 4.14 -3.00 6.68
CA ALA A 12 5.27 -2.61 5.86
C ALA A 12 5.56 -1.10 5.95
N VAL A 13 4.52 -0.27 5.87
CA VAL A 13 4.66 1.20 6.02
C VAL A 13 5.30 1.57 7.36
N ARG A 14 4.84 0.95 8.46
CA ARG A 14 5.42 1.16 9.79
C ARG A 14 6.87 0.67 9.88
N ALA A 15 7.20 -0.47 9.26
CA ALA A 15 8.57 -0.99 9.23
C ALA A 15 9.52 -0.07 8.45
N CYS A 16 9.00 0.69 7.48
CA CYS A 16 9.75 1.75 6.79
C CYS A 16 9.79 3.09 7.55
N HIS A 17 9.34 3.13 8.80
CA HIS A 17 9.28 4.31 9.66
C HIS A 17 8.39 5.46 9.15
N TYR A 18 7.33 5.13 8.40
CA TYR A 18 6.28 6.08 8.03
C TYR A 18 5.04 5.92 8.91
N GLN A 19 4.31 7.02 9.07
CA GLN A 19 2.96 7.01 9.65
C GLN A 19 1.95 6.71 8.55
N SER A 20 0.82 6.10 8.93
CA SER A 20 -0.30 5.84 8.00
C SER A 20 -1.64 6.15 8.69
N ALA A 21 -2.61 6.52 7.87
CA ALA A 21 -4.00 6.63 8.23
C ALA A 21 -4.82 5.77 7.27
N PHE A 22 -5.98 5.29 7.73
CA PHE A 22 -6.89 4.50 6.91
C PHE A 22 -8.11 5.33 6.56
N ASN A 23 -8.45 5.32 5.27
CA ASN A 23 -9.64 5.96 4.73
C ASN A 23 -9.79 7.45 5.08
N HIS A 24 -8.67 8.12 5.40
CA HIS A 24 -8.66 9.52 5.78
C HIS A 24 -7.40 10.20 5.22
N PRO A 25 -7.55 11.37 4.56
CA PRO A 25 -8.81 12.01 4.18
C PRO A 25 -9.52 11.30 3.01
N PHE A 26 -8.91 10.28 2.42
CA PHE A 26 -9.41 9.59 1.24
C PHE A 26 -9.76 8.13 1.54
N ALA A 27 -11.03 7.78 1.42
CA ALA A 27 -11.55 6.40 1.60
C ALA A 27 -11.33 5.48 0.39
N GLY A 28 -10.75 6.00 -0.69
CA GLY A 28 -10.74 5.37 -2.00
C GLY A 28 -11.98 5.68 -2.82
N GLY A 29 -11.82 5.67 -4.15
CA GLY A 29 -12.86 6.11 -5.09
C GLY A 29 -13.30 5.03 -6.08
N GLU A 30 -13.84 5.48 -7.21
CA GLU A 30 -14.40 4.61 -8.25
C GLU A 30 -13.41 3.57 -8.78
N ILE A 31 -12.12 3.90 -8.88
CA ILE A 31 -11.08 2.95 -9.32
C ILE A 31 -11.01 1.73 -8.41
N ILE A 32 -10.97 1.94 -7.09
CA ILE A 32 -10.93 0.86 -6.11
C ILE A 32 -12.21 0.03 -6.16
N ARG A 33 -13.37 0.69 -6.28
CA ARG A 33 -14.68 0.02 -6.39
C ARG A 33 -14.82 -0.81 -7.65
N ARG A 34 -14.34 -0.30 -8.79
CA ARG A 34 -14.44 -0.96 -10.10
C ARG A 34 -13.51 -2.17 -10.22
N HIS A 35 -12.31 -2.07 -9.67
CA HIS A 35 -11.27 -3.09 -9.85
C HIS A 35 -11.13 -4.07 -8.67
N GLY A 36 -11.68 -3.74 -7.50
CA GLY A 36 -11.78 -4.65 -6.37
C GLY A 36 -13.00 -5.57 -6.46
N ASN A 37 -12.79 -6.88 -6.24
CA ASN A 37 -13.86 -7.85 -6.06
C ASN A 37 -13.43 -8.91 -5.02
N PRO A 38 -13.56 -8.62 -3.72
CA PRO A 38 -13.10 -9.51 -2.65
C PRO A 38 -13.71 -10.91 -2.70
N ASP A 39 -14.96 -11.04 -3.16
CA ASP A 39 -15.65 -12.34 -3.30
C ASP A 39 -14.98 -13.25 -4.35
N ARG A 40 -14.26 -12.65 -5.30
CA ARG A 40 -13.44 -13.35 -6.31
C ARG A 40 -11.96 -13.38 -5.95
N ASN A 41 -11.60 -13.08 -4.70
CA ASN A 41 -10.21 -12.92 -4.24
C ASN A 41 -9.41 -11.86 -5.03
N ILE A 42 -10.09 -10.85 -5.58
CA ILE A 42 -9.45 -9.71 -6.25
C ILE A 42 -9.50 -8.52 -5.29
N HIS A 43 -8.35 -8.02 -4.88
CA HIS A 43 -8.27 -6.92 -3.92
C HIS A 43 -7.64 -5.69 -4.56
N ALA A 44 -8.30 -4.54 -4.40
CA ALA A 44 -7.76 -3.23 -4.74
C ALA A 44 -7.42 -2.47 -3.45
N LEU A 45 -6.23 -1.87 -3.42
CA LEU A 45 -5.71 -1.04 -2.34
C LEU A 45 -5.28 0.30 -2.94
N GLN A 46 -5.66 1.40 -2.29
CA GLN A 46 -5.14 2.73 -2.59
C GLN A 46 -4.03 3.06 -1.59
N LEU A 47 -2.90 3.53 -2.11
CA LEU A 47 -1.76 4.00 -1.32
C LEU A 47 -1.51 5.45 -1.69
N GLU A 48 -1.50 6.31 -0.68
CA GLU A 48 -1.26 7.73 -0.87
C GLU A 48 -0.04 8.15 -0.06
N VAL A 49 0.86 8.90 -0.71
CA VAL A 49 2.08 9.40 -0.11
C VAL A 49 2.11 10.91 -0.25
N ASP A 50 2.32 11.61 0.86
CA ASP A 50 2.50 13.06 0.85
C ASP A 50 3.67 13.42 -0.06
N ARG A 51 3.42 14.30 -1.03
CA ARG A 51 4.42 14.72 -2.03
C ARG A 51 5.63 15.38 -1.42
N SER A 52 5.49 16.05 -0.28
CA SER A 52 6.63 16.64 0.45
C SER A 52 7.66 15.61 0.92
N LEU A 53 7.27 14.32 1.02
CA LEU A 53 8.17 13.24 1.38
C LEU A 53 9.11 12.85 0.25
N TYR A 54 8.82 13.18 -1.00
CA TYR A 54 9.59 12.68 -2.15
C TYR A 54 9.86 13.69 -3.26
N MET A 55 9.21 14.84 -3.25
CA MET A 55 9.45 15.92 -4.21
C MET A 55 10.40 16.97 -3.63
N ASP A 56 10.98 17.76 -4.52
CA ASP A 56 11.73 18.95 -4.15
C ASP A 56 10.81 20.05 -3.57
N ARG A 57 11.42 21.12 -3.03
CA ARG A 57 10.66 22.22 -2.41
C ARG A 57 9.72 22.95 -3.37
N HIS A 58 9.96 22.85 -4.68
CA HIS A 58 9.15 23.47 -5.72
C HIS A 58 8.04 22.56 -6.23
N MET A 59 7.97 21.31 -5.74
CA MET A 59 7.00 20.29 -6.15
C MET A 59 7.05 20.01 -7.65
N ARG A 60 8.26 20.00 -8.24
CA ARG A 60 8.46 19.78 -9.68
C ARG A 60 9.30 18.54 -9.97
N ASP A 61 10.32 18.32 -9.16
CA ASP A 61 11.30 17.26 -9.40
C ASP A 61 11.41 16.30 -8.22
N ALA A 62 12.12 15.20 -8.43
CA ALA A 62 12.45 14.26 -7.36
C ALA A 62 13.32 14.94 -6.28
N GLY A 63 12.87 14.86 -5.04
CA GLY A 63 13.57 15.37 -3.86
C GLY A 63 14.39 14.30 -3.13
N PRO A 64 14.99 14.65 -1.98
CA PRO A 64 15.87 13.75 -1.23
C PRO A 64 15.19 12.43 -0.79
N GLY A 65 13.88 12.43 -0.55
CA GLY A 65 13.13 11.24 -0.15
C GLY A 65 12.60 10.37 -1.30
N TRP A 66 12.95 10.68 -2.55
CA TRP A 66 12.53 9.93 -3.74
C TRP A 66 12.84 8.43 -3.62
N ARG A 67 14.11 8.08 -3.40
CA ARG A 67 14.53 6.68 -3.28
C ARG A 67 13.88 5.98 -2.08
N ARG A 68 13.70 6.68 -0.96
CA ARG A 68 13.02 6.12 0.22
C ARG A 68 11.56 5.80 -0.07
N THR A 69 10.88 6.63 -0.85
CA THR A 69 9.49 6.40 -1.26
C THR A 69 9.37 5.25 -2.25
N GLN A 70 10.33 5.09 -3.17
CA GLN A 70 10.37 3.89 -4.02
C GLN A 70 10.54 2.61 -3.20
N MET A 71 11.44 2.61 -2.21
CA MET A 71 11.62 1.47 -1.29
C MET A 71 10.37 1.17 -0.47
N LEU A 72 9.60 2.20 -0.06
CA LEU A 72 8.32 2.02 0.61
C LEU A 72 7.33 1.23 -0.25
N TYR A 73 7.15 1.59 -1.53
CA TYR A 73 6.27 0.84 -2.42
C TYR A 73 6.72 -0.61 -2.62
N GLY A 74 8.03 -0.83 -2.76
CA GLY A 74 8.61 -2.18 -2.83
C GLY A 74 8.30 -3.01 -1.58
N ALA A 75 8.55 -2.45 -0.39
CA ALA A 75 8.28 -3.13 0.87
C ALA A 75 6.80 -3.47 1.06
N VAL A 76 5.89 -2.59 0.62
CA VAL A 76 4.45 -2.88 0.65
C VAL A 76 4.09 -4.02 -0.31
N ALA A 77 4.63 -4.01 -1.53
CA ALA A 77 4.40 -5.08 -2.50
C ALA A 77 4.93 -6.43 -1.99
N ASP A 78 6.14 -6.46 -1.43
CA ASP A 78 6.76 -7.67 -0.87
C ASP A 78 5.94 -8.22 0.30
N ALA A 79 5.48 -7.36 1.21
CA ALA A 79 4.64 -7.76 2.33
C ALA A 79 3.29 -8.34 1.88
N LEU A 80 2.67 -7.75 0.85
CA LEU A 80 1.44 -8.26 0.27
C LEU A 80 1.64 -9.63 -0.40
N LEU A 81 2.71 -9.80 -1.15
CA LEU A 81 3.06 -11.08 -1.78
C LEU A 81 3.34 -12.17 -0.74
N ALA A 82 4.10 -11.85 0.30
CA ALA A 82 4.40 -12.78 1.38
C ALA A 82 3.12 -13.21 2.12
N GLU A 83 2.21 -12.28 2.41
CA GLU A 83 0.93 -12.60 3.05
C GLU A 83 -0.01 -13.40 2.14
N TRP A 84 -0.07 -13.06 0.86
CA TRP A 84 -0.83 -13.81 -0.14
C TRP A 84 -0.37 -15.27 -0.19
N ASN A 85 0.94 -15.50 -0.31
CA ASN A 85 1.51 -16.84 -0.38
C ASN A 85 1.25 -17.63 0.91
N ARG A 86 1.41 -17.01 2.09
CA ARG A 86 1.08 -17.67 3.37
C ARG A 86 -0.38 -18.11 3.44
N ARG A 87 -1.31 -17.32 2.89
CA ARG A 87 -2.74 -17.66 2.87
C ARG A 87 -3.07 -18.73 1.85
N GLY A 88 -2.45 -18.69 0.68
CA GLY A 88 -2.59 -19.74 -0.34
C GLY A 88 -2.13 -21.11 0.18
N LEU A 89 -1.01 -21.16 0.92
CA LEU A 89 -0.53 -22.37 1.57
C LEU A 89 -1.54 -22.91 2.60
N ARG A 90 -2.11 -22.03 3.45
CA ARG A 90 -3.12 -22.43 4.46
C ARG A 90 -4.47 -22.85 3.88
N ALA A 91 -4.78 -22.46 2.65
CA ALA A 91 -6.03 -22.85 1.99
C ALA A 91 -5.90 -24.19 1.24
N ALA A 92 -4.67 -24.69 1.06
CA ALA A 92 -4.37 -25.97 0.44
C ALA A 92 -4.18 -27.11 1.46
N GLU A 93 -4.16 -26.79 2.76
CA GLU A 93 -4.18 -27.70 3.91
C GLU A 93 -5.63 -28.01 4.34
#